data_AF-A0A9E1I111-F1
#
_entry.id   AF-A0A9E1I111-F1
#
_cell.length_a   1.000
_cell.length_b   1.000
_cell.length_c   1.000
_cell.angle_alpha   90.00
_cell.angle_beta   90.00
_cell.angle_gamma   90.00
#
_symmetry.space_group_name_H-M   'P 1'
#
loop_
_entity.id
_entity.type
_entity.pdbx_description
1 polymer ?
#
loop_
_entity_poly.entity_id
_entity_poly.type
_entity_poly.pdbx_seq_one_letter_code
_entity_poly.pdbx_strand_id
1 'polypeptide(L)'
;MKRVYANEKWCIGCLTCILVCPYGALKQGEKGAVQKCELCLENSCGSPACVAGCIEGIKSVDKDTKITVISAENHPVYCRPLISYYLENKTILDKMNYRDADFNE
;
A
#
# COMPACT_ATOMS: atom_id res chain seq x y z
N MET A 1 7.96 13.36 -1.16
CA MET A 1 7.20 12.11 -1.34
C MET A 1 5.87 12.41 -2.02
N LYS A 2 5.46 11.65 -3.04
CA LYS A 2 4.12 11.75 -3.64
C LYS A 2 3.36 10.47 -3.30
N ARG A 3 2.47 10.51 -2.31
CA ARG A 3 1.55 9.40 -2.03
C ARG A 3 0.25 9.63 -2.80
N VAL A 4 -0.32 8.57 -3.36
CA VAL A 4 -1.74 8.59 -3.76
C VAL A 4 -2.52 8.19 -2.52
N TYR A 5 -3.42 9.04 -2.07
CA TYR A 5 -4.30 8.83 -0.91
C TYR A 5 -5.59 9.59 -1.17
N ALA A 6 -6.69 9.11 -0.59
CA ALA A 6 -7.95 9.83 -0.61
C ALA A 6 -7.95 10.85 0.53
N ASN A 7 -7.99 12.14 0.21
CA ASN A 7 -8.14 13.19 1.21
C ASN A 7 -9.62 13.40 1.50
N GLU A 8 -10.09 12.96 2.67
CA GLU A 8 -11.50 13.07 3.07
C GLU A 8 -12.01 14.51 3.05
N LYS A 9 -11.17 15.50 3.34
CA LYS A 9 -11.57 16.92 3.36
C LYS A 9 -11.87 17.48 1.97
N TRP A 10 -11.31 16.88 0.93
CA TRP A 10 -11.49 17.31 -0.47
C TRP A 10 -12.43 16.40 -1.25
N CYS A 11 -12.76 15.23 -0.70
CA CYS A 11 -13.61 14.26 -1.35
C CYS A 11 -15.06 14.73 -1.35
N ILE A 12 -15.63 14.94 -2.54
CA ILE A 12 -17.05 15.28 -2.72
C ILE A 12 -17.94 14.07 -2.98
N GLY A 13 -17.41 12.85 -2.90
CA GLY A 13 -18.18 11.62 -3.10
C GLY A 13 -18.66 11.36 -4.53
N CYS A 14 -18.02 11.92 -5.56
CA CYS A 14 -18.45 11.72 -6.97
C CYS A 14 -18.20 10.31 -7.53
N LEU A 15 -17.41 9.49 -6.83
CA LEU A 15 -17.05 8.10 -7.18
C LEU A 15 -16.35 7.90 -8.53
N THR A 16 -16.00 8.96 -9.25
CA THR A 16 -15.29 8.87 -10.53
C THR A 16 -13.98 8.11 -10.39
N CYS A 17 -13.24 8.31 -9.30
CA CYS A 17 -12.00 7.59 -9.04
C CYS A 17 -12.20 6.07 -8.90
N ILE A 18 -13.33 5.62 -8.34
CA ILE A 18 -13.69 4.20 -8.27
C ILE A 18 -13.95 3.66 -9.67
N LEU A 19 -14.76 4.38 -10.46
CA LEU A 19 -15.13 3.99 -11.82
C LEU A 19 -13.93 3.86 -12.76
N VAL A 20 -12.98 4.81 -12.70
CA VAL A 20 -11.81 4.81 -13.60
C VAL A 20 -10.68 3.90 -13.13
N CYS A 21 -10.73 3.35 -11.93
CA CYS A 21 -9.66 2.52 -11.41
C CYS A 21 -9.71 1.12 -12.05
N PRO A 22 -8.72 0.74 -12.87
CA PRO A 22 -8.74 -0.56 -13.57
C PRO A 22 -8.51 -1.75 -12.63
N TYR A 23 -8.06 -1.49 -11.40
CA TYR A 23 -7.70 -2.51 -10.40
C TYR A 23 -8.77 -2.69 -9.32
N GLY A 24 -9.83 -1.88 -9.31
CA GLY A 24 -10.84 -1.92 -8.26
C GLY A 24 -10.28 -1.63 -6.85
N ALA A 25 -9.22 -0.82 -6.74
CA ALA A 25 -8.49 -0.62 -5.49
C ALA A 25 -9.14 0.38 -4.51
N LEU A 26 -10.26 0.99 -4.89
CA LEU A 26 -10.97 2.02 -4.13
C LEU A 26 -12.38 1.53 -3.78
N LYS A 27 -12.87 1.95 -2.62
CA LYS A 27 -14.24 1.69 -2.16
C LYS A 27 -14.85 2.97 -1.60
N GLN A 28 -16.17 3.10 -1.67
CA GLN A 28 -16.84 4.18 -0.94
C GLN A 28 -16.81 3.84 0.55
N GLY A 29 -16.30 4.76 1.37
CA GLY A 29 -16.33 4.64 2.82
C GLY A 29 -17.72 4.96 3.37
N GLU A 30 -17.98 4.54 4.61
CA GLU A 30 -19.28 4.71 5.27
C GLU A 30 -19.69 6.19 5.41
N LYS A 31 -18.71 7.08 5.56
CA LYS A 31 -18.92 8.54 5.64
C LYS A 31 -19.08 9.21 4.27
N GLY A 32 -19.23 8.42 3.20
CA GLY A 32 -19.34 8.89 1.82
C GLY A 32 -18.01 9.19 1.12
N ALA A 33 -16.97 9.55 1.87
CA ALA A 33 -15.62 9.73 1.32
C ALA A 33 -15.03 8.40 0.82
N VAL A 34 -14.36 8.42 -0.32
CA VAL A 34 -13.70 7.24 -0.88
C VAL A 34 -12.51 6.83 -0.03
N GLN A 35 -12.31 5.53 0.14
CA GLN A 35 -11.22 4.93 0.89
C GLN A 35 -10.42 3.99 -0.01
N LYS A 36 -9.14 3.83 0.30
CA LYS A 36 -8.27 2.82 -0.28
C LYS A 36 -7.23 2.36 0.74
N CYS A 37 -6.43 1.37 0.39
CA CYS A 37 -5.30 0.95 1.22
C CYS A 37 -4.30 2.11 1.39
N GLU A 38 -3.98 2.44 2.65
CA GLU A 38 -2.94 3.41 3.03
C GLU A 38 -1.60 2.74 3.38
N LEU A 39 -1.48 1.45 3.08
CA LEU A 39 -0.26 0.63 3.22
C LEU A 39 0.37 0.69 4.62
N CYS A 40 -0.49 0.94 5.61
CA CYS A 40 -0.10 1.07 7.00
C CYS A 40 1.07 2.03 7.21
N LEU A 41 1.16 3.11 6.43
CA LEU A 41 2.25 4.09 6.54
C LEU A 41 2.30 4.81 7.89
N GLU A 42 1.17 4.90 8.58
CA GLU A 42 1.04 5.54 9.90
C GLU A 42 1.01 4.52 11.05
N ASN A 43 1.33 3.26 10.80
CA ASN A 43 1.33 2.25 11.85
C ASN A 43 2.62 2.26 12.69
N SER A 44 2.52 1.79 13.94
CA SER A 44 3.62 1.72 14.89
C SER A 44 4.54 0.51 14.71
N CYS A 45 4.11 -0.53 13.98
CA CYS A 45 4.72 -1.85 14.01
C CYS A 45 5.70 -2.17 12.87
N GLY A 46 6.10 -1.18 12.05
CA GLY A 46 7.16 -1.40 11.06
C GLY A 46 6.88 -2.50 10.02
N SER A 47 5.63 -2.92 9.82
CA SER A 47 5.21 -3.84 8.75
C SER A 47 3.70 -3.71 8.55
N PRO A 48 3.14 -3.90 7.33
CA PRO A 48 1.70 -3.79 7.12
C PRO A 48 0.91 -4.79 7.97
N ALA A 49 -0.19 -4.34 8.56
CA ALA A 49 -1.00 -5.18 9.46
C ALA A 49 -1.50 -6.46 8.77
N CYS A 50 -1.81 -6.40 7.48
CA CYS A 50 -2.21 -7.58 6.71
C CYS A 50 -1.09 -8.62 6.56
N VAL A 51 0.18 -8.19 6.50
CA VAL A 51 1.33 -9.09 6.43
C VAL A 51 1.54 -9.77 7.79
N ALA A 52 1.53 -8.99 8.87
CA ALA A 52 1.66 -9.52 10.23
C ALA A 52 0.52 -10.52 10.55
N GLY A 53 -0.73 -10.14 10.25
CA GLY A 53 -1.89 -11.01 10.48
C GLY A 53 -1.86 -12.31 9.67
N CYS A 54 -1.27 -12.32 8.47
CA CYS A 54 -1.09 -13.54 7.69
C CYS A 54 -0.17 -14.53 8.42
N ILE A 55 0.95 -14.06 8.96
CA ILE A 55 1.91 -14.89 9.71
C ILE A 55 1.27 -15.41 11.00
N GLU A 56 0.57 -14.57 11.75
CA GLU A 56 -0.15 -14.97 12.97
C GLU A 56 -1.22 -16.03 12.67
N GLY A 57 -1.96 -15.86 11.58
CA GLY A 57 -2.97 -16.82 11.13
C GLY A 57 -2.37 -18.19 10.83
N ILE A 58 -1.24 -18.25 10.12
CA ILE A 58 -0.55 -19.52 9.85
C ILE A 58 -0.07 -20.16 11.17
N LYS A 59 0.52 -19.36 12.06
CA LYS A 59 1.01 -19.85 13.36
C LYS A 59 -0.08 -20.34 14.32
N SER A 60 -1.32 -19.92 14.12
CA SER A 60 -2.45 -20.44 14.89
C SER A 60 -2.72 -21.92 14.61
N VAL A 61 -2.34 -22.41 13.42
CA VAL A 61 -2.53 -23.79 12.96
C VAL A 61 -1.22 -24.59 13.01
N ASP A 62 -0.10 -23.99 12.59
CA ASP A 62 1.23 -24.63 12.56
C ASP A 62 2.25 -23.79 13.35
N LYS A 63 2.64 -24.29 14.53
CA LYS A 63 3.52 -23.57 15.46
C LYS A 63 5.00 -23.78 15.21
N ASP A 64 5.35 -24.88 14.53
CA ASP A 64 6.71 -25.41 14.51
C ASP A 64 7.42 -25.15 13.18
N THR A 65 6.68 -25.04 12.08
CA THR A 65 7.26 -24.75 10.76
C THR A 65 7.81 -23.33 10.69
N LYS A 66 9.02 -23.21 10.15
CA LYS A 66 9.62 -21.90 9.85
C LYS A 66 8.87 -21.24 8.69
N ILE A 67 8.37 -20.02 8.92
CA ILE A 67 7.75 -19.20 7.90
C ILE A 67 8.81 -18.24 7.34
N THR A 68 9.07 -18.31 6.04
CA THR A 68 9.93 -17.35 5.33
C THR A 68 9.04 -16.48 4.46
N VAL A 69 9.08 -15.17 4.70
CA VAL A 69 8.39 -14.20 3.84
C VAL A 69 9.33 -13.88 2.67
N ILE A 70 8.98 -14.38 1.48
CA ILE A 70 9.72 -14.09 0.25
C ILE A 70 8.95 -13.04 -0.53
N SER A 71 9.57 -11.90 -0.78
CA SER A 71 9.08 -10.91 -1.72
C SER A 71 9.80 -11.11 -3.06
N ALA A 72 9.06 -11.29 -4.15
CA ALA A 72 9.63 -11.29 -5.50
C ALA A 72 10.07 -9.89 -5.96
N GLU A 73 9.75 -8.87 -5.16
CA GLU A 73 10.19 -7.51 -5.39
C GLU A 73 11.64 -7.35 -4.89
N ASN A 74 12.61 -7.47 -5.81
CA ASN A 74 14.04 -7.20 -5.54
C ASN A 74 14.35 -5.69 -5.53
N HIS A 75 13.40 -4.89 -5.05
CA HIS A 75 13.49 -3.45 -4.91
C HIS A 75 12.67 -3.03 -3.69
N PRO A 76 12.97 -1.89 -3.05
CA PRO A 76 12.19 -1.39 -1.92
C PRO A 76 10.71 -1.29 -2.29
N VAL A 77 9.83 -1.54 -1.30
CA VAL A 77 8.38 -1.43 -1.51
C VAL A 77 8.10 -0.02 -2.03
N TYR A 78 7.48 0.07 -3.20
CA TYR A 78 7.29 1.33 -3.92
C TYR A 78 5.83 1.55 -4.27
N CYS A 79 5.45 2.81 -4.46
CA CYS A 79 4.08 3.16 -4.80
C CYS A 79 3.79 2.80 -6.26
N ARG A 80 3.15 1.65 -6.51
CA ARG A 80 2.69 1.24 -7.86
C ARG A 80 1.87 2.34 -8.59
N PRO A 81 1.01 3.14 -7.92
CA PRO A 81 0.37 4.29 -8.54
C PRO A 81 1.32 5.37 -9.10
N LEU A 82 2.57 5.43 -8.64
CA LEU A 82 3.58 6.36 -9.17
C LEU A 82 4.25 5.85 -10.44
N ILE A 83 4.01 4.61 -10.87
CA ILE A 83 4.58 4.08 -12.12
C ILE A 83 4.16 4.98 -13.30
N SER A 84 2.89 5.40 -13.35
CA SER A 84 2.43 6.32 -14.41
C SER A 84 3.18 7.65 -14.38
N TYR A 85 3.43 8.20 -13.20
CA TYR A 85 4.20 9.43 -13.03
C TYR A 85 5.67 9.24 -13.39
N TYR A 86 6.23 8.05 -13.15
CA TYR A 86 7.60 7.71 -13.54
C TYR A 86 7.72 7.60 -15.06
N LEU A 87 6.77 6.91 -15.71
CA LEU A 87 6.67 6.81 -17.16
C LEU A 87 6.45 8.18 -17.83
N GLU A 88 5.75 9.11 -17.15
CA GLU A 88 5.58 10.50 -17.58
C GLU A 88 6.78 11.41 -17.25
N ASN A 89 7.89 10.89 -16.72
CA ASN A 89 9.06 11.66 -16.24
C ASN A 89 8.74 12.70 -15.16
N LYS A 90 7.65 12.52 -14.40
CA LYS A 90 7.20 13.40 -13.29
C LYS A 90 7.73 12.97 -11.91
N THR A 91 8.46 11.86 -11.82
CA THR A 91 9.16 11.36 -10.63
C THR A 91 10.36 10.48 -11.04
N ILE A 92 11.21 10.10 -10.08
CA ILE A 92 12.36 9.19 -10.26
C ILE A 92 12.21 8.00 -9.30
N LEU A 93 12.86 6.86 -9.62
CA LEU A 93 12.80 5.61 -8.84
C LEU A 93 13.08 5.81 -7.35
N ASP A 94 14.13 6.55 -7.00
CA ASP A 94 14.50 6.82 -5.59
C ASP A 94 13.40 7.55 -4.81
N LYS A 95 12.52 8.28 -5.50
CA LYS A 95 11.39 9.01 -4.91
C LYS A 95 10.09 8.19 -4.87
N MET A 96 10.10 6.97 -5.39
CA MET A 96 8.95 6.06 -5.42
C MET A 96 8.91 5.08 -4.24
N ASN A 97 10.05 4.89 -3.56
CA ASN A 97 10.17 4.03 -2.40
C ASN A 97 9.30 4.55 -1.23
N TYR A 98 8.58 3.64 -0.57
CA TYR A 98 7.75 3.97 0.59
C TYR A 98 8.57 4.22 1.85
N ARG A 99 9.75 3.60 1.96
CA ARG A 99 10.65 3.62 3.11
C ARG A 99 12.09 3.59 2.62
N ASP A 100 13.01 3.88 3.54
CA ASP A 100 14.45 3.78 3.29
C ASP A 100 14.84 2.34 2.92
N ALA A 101 15.95 2.20 2.19
CA ALA A 101 16.39 0.93 1.62
C ALA A 101 16.60 -0.17 2.68
N ASP A 102 17.02 0.23 3.88
CA ASP A 102 17.41 -0.66 4.97
C ASP A 102 16.20 -1.20 5.77
N PHE A 103 14.97 -0.87 5.37
CA PHE A 103 13.77 -1.21 6.14
C PHE A 103 13.40 -2.71 6.13
N ASN A 104 13.79 -3.45 5.09
CA ASN A 104 13.51 -4.89 4.97
C ASN A 104 14.76 -5.77 5.16
N GLU A 105 15.86 -5.19 5.64
CA GLU A 105 17.04 -5.95 6.07
C GLU A 105 16.91 -6.42 7.53
#